data_AF-A0A7S2XH04-F1
#
_entry.id   AF-A0A7S2XH04-F1
#
_cell.length_a   1.000
_cell.length_b   1.000
_cell.length_c   1.000
_cell.angle_alpha   90.00
_cell.angle_beta   90.00
_cell.angle_gamma   90.00
#
_symmetry.space_group_name_H-M   'P 1'
#
loop_
_entity.id
_entity.type
_entity.pdbx_description
1 polymer ?
#
loop_
_entity_poly.entity_id
_entity_poly.type
_entity_poly.pdbx_seq_one_letter_code
_entity_poly.pdbx_strand_id
1 'polypeptide(L)'
;EKDTQGRMPSRMPSLPWYLLLSIVQANRFDSGFIDISANGTSGSMFYWFFPPRNNDADAPFVLWLQGGPGASGMLGCLKELGPVEILNGSLSPRESTWCEEFACLFVDQPLGTGYSVAREYATSEEGVASGLYDFLSRFFRMPAHQAWAANDFYIAGESYGGHFVPSLAYYILDAQQGAS
;
A
#
# COMPACT_ATOMS: atom_id res chain seq x y z
N GLU A 1 -2.88 -19.31 -60.93
CA GLU A 1 -3.69 -19.66 -59.74
C GLU A 1 -2.75 -19.98 -58.59
N LYS A 2 -2.83 -19.47 -57.36
CA LYS A 2 -3.64 -18.44 -56.73
C LYS A 2 -2.76 -17.83 -55.63
N ASP A 3 -2.81 -16.51 -55.55
CA ASP A 3 -2.34 -15.67 -54.47
C ASP A 3 -3.04 -16.04 -53.15
N THR A 4 -2.28 -16.19 -52.05
CA THR A 4 -2.82 -16.19 -50.68
C THR A 4 -1.87 -15.43 -49.76
N GLN A 5 -1.79 -14.12 -49.96
CA GLN A 5 -1.47 -13.21 -48.87
C GLN A 5 -2.46 -13.43 -47.70
N GLY A 6 -1.94 -13.90 -46.57
CA GLY A 6 -2.65 -13.91 -45.29
C GLY A 6 -2.90 -12.48 -44.83
N ARG A 7 -4.06 -11.92 -45.18
CA ARG A 7 -4.51 -10.60 -44.75
C ARG A 7 -4.76 -10.64 -43.23
N MET A 8 -3.98 -9.88 -42.45
CA MET A 8 -4.30 -9.65 -41.04
C MET A 8 -5.64 -8.90 -40.93
N PRO A 9 -6.53 -9.27 -39.99
CA PRO A 9 -7.78 -8.54 -39.79
C PRO A 9 -7.47 -7.12 -39.29
N SER A 10 -8.05 -6.12 -39.96
CA SER A 10 -7.76 -4.70 -39.76
C SER A 10 -8.43 -4.06 -38.54
N ARG A 11 -9.13 -4.82 -37.69
CA ARG A 11 -9.67 -4.37 -36.41
C ARG A 11 -9.74 -5.54 -35.43
N MET A 12 -9.17 -5.38 -34.23
CA MET A 12 -9.46 -6.27 -33.11
C MET A 12 -10.97 -6.20 -32.80
N PRO A 13 -11.64 -7.33 -32.54
CA PRO A 13 -13.03 -7.28 -32.08
C PRO A 13 -13.08 -6.54 -30.75
N SER A 14 -13.97 -5.55 -30.64
CA SER A 14 -14.20 -4.84 -29.38
C SER A 14 -14.58 -5.84 -28.30
N LEU A 15 -13.77 -5.90 -27.23
CA LEU A 15 -14.10 -6.71 -26.07
C LEU A 15 -15.46 -6.23 -25.53
N PRO A 16 -16.41 -7.15 -25.28
CA PRO A 16 -17.69 -6.79 -24.68
C PRO A 16 -17.52 -6.04 -23.37
N TRP A 17 -18.39 -5.07 -23.07
CA TRP A 17 -18.28 -4.22 -21.87
C TRP A 17 -18.28 -5.00 -20.55
N TYR A 18 -18.93 -6.17 -20.51
CA TYR A 18 -18.88 -7.08 -19.36
C TYR A 18 -17.52 -7.79 -19.23
N LEU A 19 -16.80 -8.00 -20.34
CA LEU A 19 -15.42 -8.48 -20.29
C LEU A 19 -14.46 -7.42 -19.73
N LEU A 20 -14.73 -6.12 -19.97
CA LEU A 20 -14.03 -5.01 -19.30
C LEU A 20 -14.32 -4.99 -17.78
N LEU A 21 -15.55 -5.29 -17.34
CA LEU A 21 -15.84 -5.42 -15.91
C LEU A 21 -15.16 -6.64 -15.27
N SER A 22 -15.04 -7.77 -15.98
CA SER A 22 -14.26 -8.91 -15.49
C SER A 22 -12.74 -8.70 -15.57
N ILE A 23 -12.27 -7.78 -16.40
CA ILE A 23 -10.86 -7.31 -16.41
C ILE A 23 -10.61 -6.30 -15.27
N VAL A 24 -11.64 -5.70 -14.69
CA VAL A 24 -11.56 -4.82 -13.50
C VAL A 24 -11.56 -5.60 -12.18
N GLN A 25 -11.79 -6.91 -12.18
CA GLN A 25 -11.80 -7.75 -10.96
C GLN A 25 -10.57 -8.63 -10.75
N ALA A 26 -9.56 -8.54 -11.62
CA ALA A 26 -8.33 -9.32 -11.54
C ALA A 26 -7.14 -8.44 -11.14
N ASN A 27 -7.05 -8.07 -9.86
CA ASN A 27 -5.82 -7.78 -9.10
C ASN A 27 -6.23 -7.46 -7.64
N ARG A 28 -6.28 -8.50 -6.79
CA ARG A 28 -6.78 -8.44 -5.40
C ARG A 28 -5.80 -7.76 -4.42
N PHE A 29 -4.75 -7.11 -4.92
CA PHE A 29 -3.75 -6.39 -4.15
C PHE A 29 -3.05 -5.40 -5.08
N ASP A 30 -2.48 -4.34 -4.52
CA ASP A 30 -1.76 -3.31 -5.27
C ASP A 30 -0.43 -3.02 -4.59
N SER A 31 0.64 -2.86 -5.35
CA SER A 31 1.96 -2.54 -4.81
C SER A 31 2.64 -1.54 -5.71
N GLY A 32 3.37 -0.61 -5.13
CA GLY A 32 4.02 0.42 -5.90
C GLY A 32 4.91 1.31 -5.06
N PHE A 33 5.34 2.39 -5.70
CA PHE A 33 6.14 3.43 -5.08
C PHE A 33 5.38 4.75 -5.12
N ILE A 34 5.39 5.47 -4.01
CA ILE A 34 4.87 6.83 -3.93
C ILE A 34 6.04 7.75 -3.61
N ASP A 35 6.27 8.72 -4.49
CA ASP A 35 7.25 9.77 -4.27
C ASP A 35 6.75 10.73 -3.20
N ILE A 36 7.56 10.92 -2.16
CA ILE A 36 7.30 11.84 -1.06
C ILE A 36 8.39 12.90 -0.93
N SER A 37 7.99 14.05 -0.41
CA SER A 37 8.91 15.12 -0.04
C SER A 37 8.29 15.98 1.06
N ALA A 38 8.82 15.87 2.28
CA ALA A 38 8.34 16.58 3.46
C ALA A 38 9.48 16.80 4.47
N ASN A 39 9.59 18.01 5.04
CA ASN A 39 10.51 18.35 6.13
C ASN A 39 11.96 17.82 5.96
N GLY A 40 12.55 18.01 4.77
CA GLY A 40 13.92 17.57 4.48
C GLY A 40 14.08 16.05 4.32
N THR A 41 12.97 15.33 4.20
CA THR A 41 12.90 13.92 3.81
C THR A 41 12.35 13.83 2.40
N SER A 42 13.01 13.09 1.51
CA SER A 42 12.54 12.93 0.13
C SER A 42 13.00 11.62 -0.50
N GLY A 43 12.17 11.04 -1.35
CA GLY A 43 12.44 9.74 -1.98
C GLY A 43 11.16 9.04 -2.41
N SER A 44 11.24 7.72 -2.61
CA SER A 44 10.13 6.89 -3.09
C SER A 44 9.85 5.79 -2.08
N MET A 45 8.65 5.82 -1.48
CA MET A 45 8.24 4.87 -0.45
C MET A 45 7.47 3.71 -1.07
N PHE A 46 7.93 2.48 -0.83
CA PHE A 46 7.30 1.27 -1.30
C PHE A 46 6.14 0.86 -0.38
N TYR A 47 5.07 0.38 -1.00
CA TYR A 47 3.92 -0.19 -0.30
C TYR A 47 3.42 -1.47 -0.94
N TRP A 48 2.72 -2.27 -0.14
CA TRP A 48 1.88 -3.36 -0.60
C TRP A 48 0.53 -3.30 0.13
N PHE A 49 -0.52 -3.04 -0.64
CA PHE A 49 -1.90 -2.92 -0.20
C PHE A 49 -2.70 -4.18 -0.51
N PHE A 50 -3.51 -4.61 0.45
CA PHE A 50 -4.44 -5.72 0.34
C PHE A 50 -5.83 -5.30 0.80
N PRO A 51 -6.85 -5.23 -0.08
CA PRO A 51 -8.25 -5.13 0.33
C PRO A 51 -8.69 -6.35 1.16
N PRO A 52 -9.77 -6.22 1.94
CA PRO A 52 -10.25 -7.31 2.79
C PRO A 52 -10.75 -8.48 1.93
N ARG A 53 -10.46 -9.71 2.36
CA ARG A 53 -10.84 -10.93 1.62
C ARG A 53 -12.35 -11.18 1.61
N ASN A 54 -13.06 -10.73 2.65
CA ASN A 54 -14.51 -10.77 2.73
C ASN A 54 -15.20 -9.85 1.70
N ASN A 55 -14.45 -8.99 0.99
CA ASN A 55 -14.93 -8.00 0.01
C ASN A 55 -15.85 -6.92 0.62
N ASP A 56 -15.75 -6.67 1.92
CA ASP A 56 -16.45 -5.56 2.57
C ASP A 56 -15.82 -4.22 2.13
N ALA A 57 -16.60 -3.39 1.46
CA ALA A 57 -16.15 -2.08 1.01
C ALA A 57 -16.02 -1.08 2.18
N ASP A 58 -16.70 -1.33 3.29
CA ASP A 58 -16.70 -0.49 4.49
C ASP A 58 -15.73 -1.01 5.56
N ALA A 59 -14.96 -2.07 5.26
CA ALA A 59 -13.96 -2.63 6.16
C ALA A 59 -12.98 -1.56 6.67
N PRO A 60 -12.60 -1.58 7.96
CA PRO A 60 -11.62 -0.62 8.45
C PRO A 60 -10.26 -0.77 7.75
N PHE A 61 -9.60 0.36 7.56
CA PHE A 61 -8.29 0.45 6.93
C PHE A 61 -7.19 0.45 8.00
N VAL A 62 -6.24 -0.47 7.88
CA VAL A 62 -5.12 -0.60 8.81
C VAL A 62 -3.81 -0.31 8.08
N LEU A 63 -3.09 0.71 8.52
CA LEU A 63 -1.68 0.89 8.21
C LEU A 63 -0.83 0.07 9.20
N TRP A 64 0.04 -0.80 8.68
CA TRP A 64 1.01 -1.56 9.48
C TRP A 64 2.43 -0.99 9.37
N LEU A 65 3.04 -0.69 10.51
CA LEU A 65 4.39 -0.12 10.62
C LEU A 65 5.32 -1.06 11.39
N GLN A 66 6.23 -1.72 10.69
CA GLN A 66 7.30 -2.50 11.33
C GLN A 66 8.31 -1.56 12.01
N GLY A 67 8.92 -2.05 13.09
CA GLY A 67 9.94 -1.33 13.86
C GLY A 67 11.37 -1.47 13.32
N GLY A 68 12.31 -1.81 14.21
CA GLY A 68 13.76 -1.82 13.94
C GLY A 68 14.49 -0.77 14.78
N PRO A 69 14.57 0.50 14.35
CA PRO A 69 14.05 1.09 13.11
C PRO A 69 14.74 0.54 11.84
N GLY A 70 14.05 0.58 10.70
CA GLY A 70 14.59 0.12 9.41
C GLY A 70 14.27 -1.33 9.04
N ALA A 71 13.40 -2.01 9.79
CA ALA A 71 12.88 -3.31 9.38
C ALA A 71 11.76 -3.12 8.34
N SER A 72 11.79 -3.92 7.27
CA SER A 72 10.79 -3.84 6.21
C SER A 72 9.39 -4.18 6.72
N GLY A 73 8.38 -3.43 6.26
CA GLY A 73 6.96 -3.73 6.46
C GLY A 73 6.56 -5.06 5.82
N MET A 74 7.36 -5.57 4.88
CA MET A 74 7.18 -6.88 4.29
C MET A 74 7.44 -8.02 5.28
N LEU A 75 8.14 -7.77 6.39
CA LEU A 75 8.26 -8.73 7.47
C LEU A 75 6.88 -9.01 8.08
N GLY A 76 6.15 -7.97 8.46
CA GLY A 76 4.78 -8.10 8.96
C GLY A 76 3.81 -8.69 7.93
N CYS A 77 3.97 -8.31 6.67
CA CYS A 77 3.17 -8.89 5.58
C CYS A 77 3.42 -10.40 5.43
N LEU A 78 4.67 -10.82 5.24
CA LEU A 78 5.01 -12.18 4.82
C LEU A 78 5.20 -13.16 5.98
N LYS A 79 5.46 -12.68 7.19
CA LYS A 79 5.78 -13.53 8.35
C LYS A 79 4.78 -13.44 9.48
N GLU A 80 3.99 -12.38 9.57
CA GLU A 80 3.15 -12.12 10.75
C GLU A 80 1.66 -12.20 10.40
N LEU A 81 1.10 -11.15 9.79
CA LEU A 81 -0.35 -10.95 9.72
C LEU A 81 -0.90 -10.68 8.32
N GLY A 82 -0.05 -10.50 7.31
CA GLY A 82 -0.50 -10.34 5.92
C GLY A 82 -1.12 -11.61 5.34
N PRO A 83 -1.77 -11.51 4.16
CA PRO A 83 -2.60 -12.59 3.62
C PRO A 83 -1.77 -13.65 2.91
N VAL A 84 -0.46 -13.50 2.86
CA VAL A 84 0.45 -14.40 2.19
C VAL A 84 1.65 -14.67 3.10
N GLU A 85 2.25 -15.84 2.93
CA GLU A 85 3.42 -16.25 3.67
C GLU A 85 4.39 -17.03 2.78
N ILE A 86 5.65 -17.09 3.20
CA ILE A 86 6.66 -17.89 2.50
C ILE A 86 6.78 -19.25 3.19
N LEU A 87 6.28 -20.29 2.52
CA LEU A 87 6.39 -21.69 2.92
C LEU A 87 7.23 -22.46 1.90
N ASN A 88 8.26 -23.17 2.36
CA ASN A 88 9.16 -23.95 1.50
C ASN A 88 9.73 -23.16 0.30
N GLY A 89 10.03 -21.88 0.51
CA GLY A 89 10.57 -20.99 -0.53
C GLY A 89 9.54 -20.51 -1.57
N SER A 90 8.25 -20.79 -1.38
CA SER A 90 7.16 -20.37 -2.26
C SER A 90 6.16 -19.49 -1.51
N LEU A 91 5.56 -18.53 -2.23
CA LEU A 91 4.46 -17.73 -1.69
C LEU A 91 3.19 -18.59 -1.59
N SER A 92 2.58 -18.63 -0.41
CA SER A 92 1.37 -19.37 -0.11
C SER A 92 0.35 -18.47 0.59
N PRO A 93 -0.97 -18.70 0.42
CA PRO A 93 -1.97 -17.98 1.21
C PRO A 93 -1.84 -18.31 2.69
N ARG A 94 -1.91 -17.29 3.55
CA ARG A 94 -2.00 -17.48 5.01
C ARG A 94 -3.45 -17.80 5.40
N GLU A 95 -3.63 -18.80 6.27
CA GLU A 95 -4.95 -19.22 6.77
C GLU A 95 -5.60 -18.17 7.68
N SER A 96 -4.84 -17.62 8.64
CA SER A 96 -5.31 -16.57 9.55
C SER A 96 -4.55 -15.28 9.29
N THR A 97 -5.26 -14.23 8.86
CA THR A 97 -4.69 -12.94 8.48
C THR A 97 -5.59 -11.81 8.93
N TRP A 98 -5.01 -10.64 9.22
CA TRP A 98 -5.80 -9.44 9.47
C TRP A 98 -6.54 -8.97 8.22
N CYS A 99 -6.02 -9.27 7.03
CA CYS A 99 -6.65 -8.94 5.75
C CYS A 99 -7.94 -9.74 5.48
N GLU A 100 -8.40 -10.56 6.42
CA GLU A 100 -9.72 -11.19 6.33
C GLU A 100 -10.83 -10.14 6.51
N GLU A 101 -10.68 -9.29 7.53
CA GLU A 101 -11.68 -8.30 7.97
C GLU A 101 -11.24 -6.85 7.70
N PHE A 102 -9.94 -6.61 7.46
CA PHE A 102 -9.39 -5.27 7.28
C PHE A 102 -8.79 -5.07 5.88
N ALA A 103 -8.86 -3.83 5.39
CA ALA A 103 -8.01 -3.39 4.29
C ALA A 103 -6.62 -3.08 4.88
N CYS A 104 -5.59 -3.85 4.53
CA CYS A 104 -4.25 -3.70 5.13
C CYS A 104 -3.25 -3.07 4.18
N LEU A 105 -2.54 -2.06 4.67
CA LEU A 105 -1.43 -1.40 3.98
C LEU A 105 -0.13 -1.65 4.72
N PHE A 106 0.80 -2.34 4.06
CA PHE A 106 2.15 -2.55 4.56
C PHE A 106 3.10 -1.60 3.86
N VAL A 107 3.93 -0.90 4.63
CA VAL A 107 4.81 0.16 4.10
C VAL A 107 6.24 -0.08 4.56
N ASP A 108 7.17 0.08 3.64
CA ASP A 108 8.59 0.09 3.97
C ASP A 108 9.00 1.50 4.40
N GLN A 109 9.19 1.70 5.71
CA GLN A 109 9.48 3.00 6.29
C GLN A 109 10.43 2.87 7.50
N PRO A 110 11.21 3.92 7.82
CA PRO A 110 11.38 5.18 7.09
C PRO A 110 12.03 5.00 5.70
N LEU A 111 12.14 6.06 4.90
CA LEU A 111 12.84 5.98 3.60
C LEU A 111 14.24 5.38 3.76
N GLY A 112 14.61 4.47 2.84
CA GLY A 112 15.82 3.63 2.93
C GLY A 112 15.58 2.24 3.53
N THR A 113 14.39 1.99 4.07
CA THR A 113 13.97 0.68 4.57
C THR A 113 13.50 -0.22 3.42
N GLY A 114 13.88 -1.50 3.44
CA GLY A 114 13.37 -2.49 2.50
C GLY A 114 13.55 -2.07 1.04
N TYR A 115 12.45 -1.94 0.31
CA TYR A 115 12.44 -1.47 -1.07
C TYR A 115 12.39 0.06 -1.21
N SER A 116 12.05 0.80 -0.15
CA SER A 116 11.95 2.26 -0.17
C SER A 116 13.31 2.93 -0.37
N VAL A 117 13.37 3.90 -1.28
CA VAL A 117 14.61 4.57 -1.66
C VAL A 117 14.61 6.01 -1.14
N ALA A 118 15.63 6.37 -0.37
CA ALA A 118 15.82 7.74 0.10
C ALA A 118 16.74 8.53 -0.84
N ARG A 119 16.37 9.78 -1.11
CA ARG A 119 17.29 10.83 -1.57
C ARG A 119 17.77 11.65 -0.38
N GLU A 120 16.86 11.98 0.53
CA GLU A 120 17.13 12.64 1.80
C GLU A 120 16.47 11.85 2.93
N TYR A 121 17.22 11.60 4.00
CA TYR A 121 16.76 10.81 5.14
C TYR A 121 16.18 11.71 6.23
N ALA A 122 15.10 11.25 6.86
CA ALA A 122 14.61 11.84 8.09
C ALA A 122 15.67 11.71 9.20
N THR A 123 15.83 12.77 10.00
CA THR A 123 16.76 12.80 11.14
C THR A 123 16.02 12.92 12.48
N SER A 124 14.69 12.90 12.47
CA SER A 124 13.80 12.97 13.62
C SER A 124 12.51 12.22 13.37
N GLU A 125 11.78 11.85 14.43
CA GLU A 125 10.48 11.20 14.27
C GLU A 125 9.40 12.09 13.69
N GLU A 126 9.50 13.41 13.89
CA GLU A 126 8.66 14.36 13.19
C GLU A 126 8.90 14.32 11.67
N GLY A 127 10.16 14.18 11.25
CA GLY A 127 10.51 13.96 9.84
C GLY A 127 9.89 12.69 9.28
N VAL A 128 10.02 11.57 10.01
CA VAL A 128 9.39 10.29 9.63
C VAL A 128 7.87 10.41 9.55
N ALA A 129 7.23 10.99 10.56
CA ALA A 129 5.79 11.18 10.62
C ALA A 129 5.28 12.07 9.47
N SER A 130 5.97 13.18 9.17
CA SER A 130 5.63 14.06 8.06
C SER A 130 5.76 13.37 6.69
N GLY A 131 6.79 12.52 6.52
CA GLY A 131 6.97 11.72 5.31
C GLY A 131 5.87 10.67 5.14
N LEU A 132 5.50 9.98 6.21
CA LEU A 132 4.37 9.04 6.22
C LEU A 132 3.02 9.74 5.98
N TYR A 133 2.84 10.95 6.49
CA TYR A 133 1.67 11.77 6.22
C TYR A 133 1.57 12.19 4.74
N ASP A 134 2.66 12.64 4.13
CA ASP A 134 2.70 12.95 2.68
C ASP A 134 2.43 11.68 1.85
N PHE A 135 3.01 10.54 2.24
CA PHE A 135 2.75 9.23 1.63
C PHE A 135 1.26 8.89 1.66
N LEU A 136 0.62 8.89 2.85
CA LEU A 136 -0.81 8.56 2.99
C LEU A 136 -1.70 9.53 2.23
N SER A 137 -1.39 10.83 2.29
CA SER A 137 -2.13 11.86 1.58
C SER A 137 -2.11 11.65 0.06
N ARG A 138 -1.01 11.12 -0.48
CA ARG A 138 -0.88 10.78 -1.91
C ARG A 138 -1.56 9.46 -2.21
N PHE A 139 -1.37 8.44 -1.36
CA PHE A 139 -2.01 7.13 -1.50
C PHE A 139 -3.53 7.27 -1.62
N PHE A 140 -4.17 7.96 -0.69
CA PHE A 140 -5.62 8.18 -0.69
C PHE A 140 -6.11 9.16 -1.78
N ARG A 141 -5.23 9.84 -2.52
CA ARG A 141 -5.61 10.63 -3.70
C ARG A 141 -5.52 9.84 -5.00
N MET A 142 -4.89 8.66 -4.99
CA MET A 142 -4.85 7.81 -6.17
C MET A 142 -6.27 7.31 -6.48
N PRO A 143 -6.72 7.34 -7.76
CA PRO A 143 -8.06 6.90 -8.12
C PRO A 143 -8.40 5.46 -7.69
N ALA A 144 -7.40 4.59 -7.61
CA ALA A 144 -7.58 3.21 -7.15
C ALA A 144 -7.87 3.08 -5.64
N HIS A 145 -7.46 4.06 -4.84
CA HIS A 145 -7.47 3.98 -3.37
C HIS A 145 -8.32 5.04 -2.70
N GLN A 146 -8.83 6.01 -3.45
CA GLN A 146 -9.57 7.16 -2.92
C GLN A 146 -10.81 6.77 -2.11
N ALA A 147 -11.49 5.68 -2.46
CA ALA A 147 -12.67 5.22 -1.74
C ALA A 147 -12.36 4.86 -0.27
N TRP A 148 -11.16 4.33 0.00
CA TRP A 148 -10.75 3.91 1.35
C TRP A 148 -10.54 5.06 2.32
N ALA A 149 -10.43 6.31 1.83
CA ALA A 149 -10.23 7.48 2.68
C ALA A 149 -11.44 7.80 3.58
N ALA A 150 -12.61 7.23 3.27
CA ALA A 150 -13.84 7.38 4.06
C ALA A 150 -14.00 6.32 5.15
N ASN A 151 -13.20 5.25 5.13
CA ASN A 151 -13.30 4.13 6.06
C ASN A 151 -12.63 4.49 7.39
N ASP A 152 -13.02 3.79 8.46
CA ASP A 152 -12.34 3.92 9.76
C ASP A 152 -10.86 3.59 9.60
N PHE A 153 -9.98 4.49 10.04
CA PHE A 153 -8.54 4.38 9.84
C PHE A 153 -7.81 4.08 11.15
N TYR A 154 -6.99 3.03 11.14
CA TYR A 154 -6.18 2.59 12.25
C TYR A 154 -4.70 2.53 11.87
N ILE A 155 -3.83 2.93 12.80
CA ILE A 155 -2.38 2.78 12.66
C ILE A 155 -1.95 1.72 13.68
N ALA A 156 -1.35 0.65 13.20
CA ALA A 156 -0.81 -0.43 14.00
C ALA A 156 0.69 -0.60 13.71
N GLY A 157 1.43 -1.15 14.67
CA GLY A 157 2.84 -1.40 14.50
C GLY A 157 3.45 -2.15 15.67
N GLU A 158 4.68 -2.62 15.48
CA GLU A 158 5.41 -3.46 16.44
C GLU A 158 6.83 -2.93 16.69
N SER A 159 7.37 -3.20 17.89
CA SER A 159 8.74 -2.85 18.27
C SER A 159 8.95 -1.34 18.21
N TYR A 160 9.94 -0.84 17.46
CA TYR A 160 10.10 0.60 17.20
C TYR A 160 8.89 1.22 16.47
N GLY A 161 7.99 0.41 15.89
CA GLY A 161 6.65 0.83 15.48
C GLY A 161 5.87 1.51 16.60
N GLY A 162 6.16 1.20 17.87
CA GLY A 162 5.62 1.91 19.03
C GLY A 162 6.05 3.38 19.14
N HIS A 163 7.08 3.83 18.42
CA HIS A 163 7.41 5.25 18.24
C HIS A 163 6.75 5.83 16.98
N PHE A 164 6.77 5.09 15.88
CA PHE A 164 6.19 5.54 14.60
C PHE A 164 4.68 5.77 14.68
N VAL A 165 3.95 4.82 15.28
CA VAL A 165 2.48 4.85 15.42
C VAL A 165 1.99 6.12 16.12
N PRO A 166 2.41 6.43 17.36
CA PRO A 166 1.93 7.63 18.05
C PRO A 166 2.46 8.92 17.42
N SER A 167 3.66 8.92 16.84
CA SER A 167 4.21 10.11 16.16
C SER A 167 3.39 10.48 14.93
N LEU A 168 3.04 9.48 14.11
CA LEU A 168 2.17 9.69 12.94
C LEU A 168 0.75 10.08 13.36
N ALA A 169 0.17 9.41 14.36
CA ALA A 169 -1.17 9.74 14.85
C ALA A 169 -1.24 11.19 15.35
N TYR A 170 -0.26 11.62 16.14
CA TYR A 170 -0.15 13.01 16.60
C TYR A 170 -0.03 13.98 15.42
N TYR A 171 0.83 13.68 14.45
CA TYR A 171 1.02 14.52 13.27
C TYR A 171 -0.26 14.68 12.45
N ILE A 172 -1.03 13.61 12.25
CA ILE A 172 -2.33 13.66 11.54
C ILE A 172 -3.30 14.58 12.28
N LEU A 173 -3.43 14.44 13.61
CA LEU A 173 -4.34 15.25 14.41
C LEU A 173 -3.97 16.74 14.40
N ASP A 174 -2.67 17.05 14.48
CA ASP A 174 -2.17 18.42 14.42
C ASP A 174 -2.44 19.04 13.03
N ALA A 175 -2.16 18.30 11.96
CA ALA A 175 -2.42 18.72 10.59
C ALA A 175 -3.92 18.97 10.32
N GLN A 176 -4.82 18.21 10.95
CA GLN A 176 -6.27 18.41 10.85
C GLN A 176 -6.73 19.67 11.61
N GLN A 177 -6.14 19.97 12.77
CA GLN A 177 -6.47 21.16 13.56
C GLN A 177 -5.96 22.45 12.92
N GLY A 178 -4.82 22.40 12.24
CA GLY A 178 -4.28 23.54 11.48
C GLY A 178 -5.01 23.84 10.16
N ALA A 179 -5.91 22.96 9.71
CA ALA A 179 -6.64 23.09 8.45
C ALA A 179 -8.05 23.72 8.61
N SER A 180 -8.50 23.97 9.84
CA SER A 180 -9.76 24.66 10.18
C SER A 180 -9.55 26.15 10.43
#